data_AF-A0A7D7XIH0-F1
#
_entry.id   AF-A0A7D7XIH0-F1
#
_cell.length_a   1.000
_cell.length_b   1.000
_cell.length_c   1.000
_cell.angle_alpha   90.00
_cell.angle_beta   90.00
_cell.angle_gamma   90.00
#
_symmetry.space_group_name_H-M   'P 1'
#
loop_
_entity.id
_entity.type
_entity.pdbx_description
1 polymer ?
#
loop_
_entity_poly.entity_id
_entity_poly.type
_entity_poly.pdbx_seq_one_letter_code
_entity_poly.pdbx_strand_id
1 'polypeptide(L)'
;MKFHSVAAATLALAVSFSGAAFAAPATSIHTPVHAFFGKPHTVKVTLHNDGQQPLTLKAGDQELTLQPGKEANVKLVEGDKVIAETASPDHAAGSVILQALDTLDGATVRIK
;
A
#
# COMPACT_ATOMS: atom_id res chain seq x y z
N MET A 1 45.41 -69.79 17.13
CA MET A 1 46.49 -69.09 16.40
C MET A 1 45.80 -68.15 15.43
N LYS A 2 45.93 -66.83 15.60
CA LYS A 2 46.77 -65.93 14.77
C LYS A 2 46.43 -66.10 13.27
N PHE A 3 46.09 -65.08 12.48
CA PHE A 3 46.76 -63.79 12.31
C PHE A 3 45.82 -62.72 11.72
N HIS A 4 46.20 -61.47 12.00
CA HIS A 4 45.65 -60.22 11.49
C HIS A 4 45.60 -60.13 9.97
N SER A 5 44.67 -59.32 9.44
CA SER A 5 45.05 -58.38 8.38
C SER A 5 44.07 -57.21 8.30
N VAL A 6 44.67 -56.04 8.37
CA VAL A 6 44.09 -54.70 8.19
C VAL A 6 43.76 -54.51 6.72
N ALA A 7 42.57 -54.02 6.42
CA ALA A 7 42.31 -53.32 5.17
C ALA A 7 41.30 -52.20 5.44
N ALA A 8 41.87 -51.01 5.66
CA ALA A 8 41.15 -49.76 5.68
C ALA A 8 40.54 -49.50 4.29
N ALA A 9 39.24 -49.22 4.24
CA ALA A 9 38.59 -48.63 3.09
C ALA A 9 37.59 -47.58 3.60
N THR A 10 38.11 -46.37 3.81
CA THR A 10 37.34 -45.14 3.95
C THR A 10 36.51 -44.92 2.69
N LEU A 11 35.19 -45.03 2.79
CA LEU A 11 34.27 -44.57 1.77
C LEU A 11 33.48 -43.37 2.33
N ALA A 12 33.95 -42.18 1.98
CA ALA A 12 33.24 -40.93 2.25
C ALA A 12 31.99 -40.89 1.38
N LEU A 13 30.80 -41.00 1.98
CA LEU A 13 29.54 -40.71 1.30
C LEU A 13 29.43 -39.19 1.12
N ALA A 14 29.67 -38.72 -0.10
CA ALA A 14 29.36 -37.36 -0.50
C ALA A 14 27.83 -37.15 -0.44
N VAL A 15 27.37 -36.32 0.48
CA VAL A 15 25.96 -35.89 0.55
C VAL A 15 25.77 -34.83 -0.53
N SER A 16 25.47 -35.26 -1.75
CA SER A 16 25.03 -34.36 -2.81
C SER A 16 23.60 -33.91 -2.52
N PHE A 17 23.44 -32.85 -1.72
CA PHE A 17 22.17 -32.17 -1.58
C PHE A 17 21.87 -31.47 -2.92
N SER A 18 21.05 -32.11 -3.76
CA SER A 18 20.48 -31.48 -4.95
C SER A 18 19.68 -30.27 -4.51
N GLY A 19 20.24 -29.08 -4.71
CA GLY A 19 19.54 -27.82 -4.53
C GLY A 19 18.32 -27.79 -5.46
N ALA A 20 17.14 -27.98 -4.88
CA ALA A 20 15.89 -27.66 -5.54
C ALA A 20 15.78 -26.12 -5.60
N ALA A 21 16.36 -25.52 -6.63
CA ALA A 21 16.12 -24.12 -6.97
C ALA A 21 14.93 -24.06 -7.94
N PHE A 22 13.72 -24.01 -7.39
CA PHE A 22 12.55 -23.60 -8.15
C PHE A 22 12.42 -22.08 -8.16
N ALA A 23 12.17 -21.57 -9.37
CA ALA A 23 11.54 -20.29 -9.72
C ALA A 23 12.33 -18.99 -9.56
N ALA A 24 12.67 -18.38 -10.71
CA ALA A 24 11.90 -17.24 -11.22
C ALA A 24 12.15 -17.09 -12.74
N PRO A 25 11.11 -16.81 -13.56
CA PRO A 25 11.35 -16.39 -14.94
C PRO A 25 12.09 -15.06 -14.91
N ALA A 26 13.20 -14.98 -15.62
CA ALA A 26 13.89 -13.72 -15.91
C ALA A 26 13.01 -12.88 -16.85
N THR A 27 12.01 -12.20 -16.30
CA THR A 27 11.34 -11.11 -16.99
C THR A 27 12.21 -9.88 -16.84
N SER A 28 13.28 -9.80 -17.65
CA SER A 28 13.89 -8.51 -17.95
C SER A 28 12.94 -7.74 -18.87
N ILE A 29 11.78 -7.34 -18.34
CA ILE A 29 11.03 -6.26 -18.96
C ILE A 29 11.83 -5.02 -18.60
N HIS A 30 12.66 -4.58 -19.54
CA HIS A 30 13.17 -3.23 -19.57
C HIS A 30 11.98 -2.30 -19.83
N THR A 31 11.16 -2.09 -18.80
CA THR A 31 10.20 -1.00 -18.79
C THR A 31 11.02 0.28 -18.69
N PRO A 32 10.84 1.27 -19.58
CA PRO A 32 11.51 2.55 -19.44
C PRO A 32 11.10 3.16 -18.09
N VAL A 33 12.04 3.17 -17.14
CA VAL A 33 11.91 3.77 -15.80
C VAL A 33 11.74 5.31 -15.88
N HIS A 34 11.66 5.86 -17.09
CA HIS A 34 11.53 7.28 -17.38
C HIS A 34 10.09 7.74 -17.72
N ALA A 35 9.07 6.88 -17.67
CA ALA A 35 7.74 7.22 -18.19
C ALA A 35 6.63 7.54 -17.15
N PHE A 36 6.91 7.68 -15.85
CA PHE A 36 5.88 8.04 -14.86
C PHE A 36 6.28 9.13 -13.83
N PHE A 37 7.36 9.87 -14.07
CA PHE A 37 7.66 11.10 -13.29
C PHE A 37 7.10 12.35 -13.99
N GLY A 38 5.90 12.24 -14.58
CA GLY A 38 5.08 13.43 -14.78
C GLY A 38 4.86 14.09 -13.42
N LYS A 39 4.86 15.43 -13.35
CA LYS A 39 4.59 16.13 -12.08
C LYS A 39 3.37 15.51 -11.41
N PRO A 40 3.40 15.19 -10.10
CA PRO A 40 2.26 14.60 -9.43
C PRO A 40 1.05 15.50 -9.67
N HIS A 41 0.04 14.95 -10.34
CA HIS A 41 -1.21 15.64 -10.57
C HIS A 41 -1.86 15.82 -9.21
N THR A 42 -2.11 17.08 -8.84
CA THR A 42 -2.74 17.42 -7.57
C THR A 42 -4.17 17.80 -7.84
N VAL A 43 -5.07 17.20 -7.07
CA VAL A 43 -6.52 17.36 -7.16
C VAL A 43 -6.95 18.18 -5.95
N LYS A 44 -7.68 19.27 -6.19
CA LYS A 44 -8.30 20.06 -5.13
C LYS A 44 -9.70 19.52 -4.88
N VAL A 45 -9.95 19.07 -3.66
CA VAL A 45 -11.27 18.56 -3.27
C VAL A 45 -11.75 19.36 -2.06
N THR A 46 -13.01 19.77 -2.09
CA THR A 46 -13.68 20.36 -0.93
C THR A 46 -14.43 19.26 -0.20
N LEU A 47 -14.06 18.97 1.04
CA LEU A 47 -14.76 18.00 1.89
C LEU A 47 -15.76 18.76 2.76
N HIS A 48 -17.04 18.45 2.63
CA HIS A 48 -18.11 19.02 3.46
C HIS A 48 -18.67 17.95 4.39
N ASN A 49 -18.72 18.23 5.69
CA ASN A 49 -19.37 17.37 6.66
C ASN A 49 -20.86 17.77 6.79
N ASP A 50 -21.75 17.01 6.15
CA ASP A 50 -23.20 17.12 6.30
C ASP A 50 -23.75 16.38 7.53
N GLY A 51 -22.90 15.65 8.24
CA GLY A 51 -23.23 14.94 9.45
C GLY A 51 -23.51 15.85 10.65
N GLN A 52 -23.90 15.23 11.76
CA GLN A 52 -24.18 15.91 13.04
C GLN A 52 -23.02 15.81 14.04
N GLN A 53 -21.95 15.10 13.69
CA GLN A 53 -20.79 14.86 14.55
C GLN A 53 -19.48 15.29 13.87
N PRO A 54 -18.46 15.69 14.65
CA PRO A 54 -17.13 15.95 14.10
C PRO A 54 -16.57 14.68 13.46
N LEU A 55 -15.95 14.83 12.29
CA LEU A 55 -15.37 13.73 11.53
C LEU A 55 -13.85 13.93 11.44
N THR A 56 -13.08 12.95 11.93
CA THR A 56 -11.64 12.94 11.75
C THR A 56 -11.32 12.16 10.49
N LEU A 57 -10.71 12.82 9.52
CA LEU A 57 -10.33 12.24 8.24
C LEU A 57 -8.82 12.33 8.07
N LYS A 58 -8.26 11.29 7.47
CA LYS A 58 -6.90 11.30 6.97
C LYS A 58 -6.93 11.44 5.45
N ALA A 59 -6.52 12.59 4.96
CA ALA A 59 -6.46 12.95 3.55
C ALA A 59 -5.00 12.83 3.07
N GLY A 60 -4.66 11.70 2.44
CA GLY A 60 -3.26 11.36 2.16
C GLY A 60 -2.47 11.20 3.46
N ASP A 61 -1.46 12.03 3.68
CA ASP A 61 -0.67 12.08 4.91
C ASP A 61 -1.16 13.11 5.94
N GLN A 62 -2.16 13.91 5.59
CA GLN A 62 -2.68 14.97 6.46
C GLN A 62 -3.91 14.48 7.23
N GLU A 63 -3.86 14.54 8.56
CA GLU A 63 -5.04 14.41 9.40
C GLU A 63 -5.78 15.75 9.50
N LEU A 64 -7.11 15.70 9.37
CA LEU A 64 -7.99 16.86 9.47
C LEU A 64 -9.25 16.50 10.24
N THR A 65 -9.72 17.43 11.08
CA THR A 65 -11.00 17.28 11.78
C THR A 65 -12.00 18.26 11.17
N LEU A 66 -13.08 17.73 10.59
CA LEU A 66 -14.20 18.49 10.05
C LEU A 66 -15.32 18.56 11.07
N GLN A 67 -15.62 19.77 11.52
CA GLN A 67 -16.80 20.02 12.34
C GLN A 67 -18.10 19.88 11.51
N PRO A 68 -19.24 19.56 12.13
CA PRO A 68 -20.53 19.50 11.46
C PRO A 68 -20.85 20.79 10.68
N GLY A 69 -21.32 20.65 9.44
CA GLY A 69 -21.65 21.75 8.54
C GLY A 69 -20.46 22.61 8.11
N LYS A 70 -19.22 22.10 8.26
CA LYS A 70 -18.01 22.79 7.81
C LYS A 70 -17.40 22.12 6.59
N GLU A 71 -16.69 22.94 5.84
CA GLU A 71 -15.94 22.56 4.66
C GLU A 71 -14.44 22.68 4.92
N ALA A 72 -13.66 21.75 4.37
CA ALA A 72 -12.21 21.84 4.29
C ALA A 72 -11.75 21.60 2.86
N ASN A 73 -10.93 22.52 2.36
CA ASN A 73 -10.27 22.35 1.06
C ASN A 73 -8.98 21.58 1.26
N VAL A 74 -8.89 20.40 0.65
CA VAL A 74 -7.68 19.56 0.67
C VAL A 74 -7.08 19.48 -0.72
N LYS A 75 -5.76 19.47 -0.77
CA LYS A 75 -5.00 19.18 -1.98
C LYS A 75 -4.45 17.78 -1.82
N LEU A 76 -4.89 16.89 -2.69
CA LEU A 76 -4.50 15.49 -2.68
C LEU A 76 -3.68 15.20 -3.93
N VAL A 77 -2.70 14.31 -3.83
CA VAL A 77 -2.07 13.77 -5.03
C VAL A 77 -3.03 12.75 -5.64
N GLU A 78 -3.11 12.68 -6.96
CA GLU A 78 -3.89 11.67 -7.64
C GLU A 78 -3.50 10.26 -7.15
N GLY A 79 -4.50 9.47 -6.77
CA GLY A 79 -4.32 8.17 -6.14
C GLY A 79 -4.42 8.18 -4.61
N ASP A 80 -4.24 9.33 -3.95
CA ASP A 80 -4.37 9.45 -2.50
C ASP A 80 -5.77 9.09 -2.03
N LYS A 81 -5.87 8.53 -0.83
CA LYS A 81 -7.14 8.14 -0.23
C LYS A 81 -7.48 9.10 0.91
N VAL A 82 -8.76 9.45 0.99
CA VAL A 82 -9.34 10.05 2.20
C VAL A 82 -9.97 8.94 3.00
N ILE A 83 -9.48 8.75 4.21
CA ILE A 83 -9.84 7.65 5.10
C ILE A 83 -10.52 8.24 6.34
N ALA A 84 -11.62 7.64 6.79
CA ALA A 84 -12.20 7.97 8.08
C ALA A 84 -11.29 7.44 9.19
N GLU A 85 -10.75 8.31 10.03
CA GLU A 85 -9.90 7.91 11.14
C GLU A 85 -10.73 7.53 12.36
N THR A 86 -11.82 8.26 12.60
CA THR A 86 -12.81 7.97 13.62
C THR A 86 -14.06 7.35 13.02
N ALA A 87 -14.69 6.44 13.75
CA ALA A 87 -15.96 5.86 13.33
C ALA A 87 -17.08 6.90 13.51
N SER A 88 -17.83 7.15 12.44
CA SER A 88 -19.10 7.89 12.46
C SER A 88 -20.26 6.92 12.24
N PRO A 89 -21.52 7.35 12.44
CA PRO A 89 -22.69 6.50 12.20
C PRO A 89 -22.73 5.88 10.80
N ASP A 90 -22.21 6.61 9.80
CA ASP A 90 -22.24 6.22 8.39
C ASP A 90 -20.89 5.68 7.88
N HIS A 91 -19.79 5.85 8.64
CA HIS A 91 -18.45 5.47 8.23
C HIS A 91 -17.67 4.75 9.34
N ALA A 92 -17.22 3.52 9.06
CA ALA A 92 -16.33 2.81 9.98
C ALA A 92 -14.94 3.46 10.02
N ALA A 93 -14.27 3.40 11.17
CA ALA A 93 -12.86 3.77 11.26
C ALA A 93 -12.01 2.91 10.29
N GLY A 94 -11.10 3.55 9.58
CA GLY A 94 -10.30 2.95 8.51
C GLY A 94 -11.01 2.82 7.16
N SER A 95 -12.27 3.24 7.03
CA SER A 95 -12.98 3.18 5.75
C SER A 95 -12.51 4.26 4.77
N VAL A 96 -12.38 3.89 3.50
CA VAL A 96 -12.03 4.84 2.44
C VAL A 96 -13.29 5.61 2.04
N ILE A 97 -13.31 6.91 2.30
CA ILE A 97 -14.39 7.82 1.92
C ILE A 97 -14.30 8.14 0.43
N LEU A 98 -13.10 8.50 -0.03
CA LEU A 98 -12.86 8.81 -1.43
C LEU A 98 -11.42 8.48 -1.81
N GLN A 99 -11.20 8.31 -3.12
CA GLN A 99 -9.87 8.27 -3.71
C GLN A 99 -9.74 9.46 -4.66
N ALA A 100 -8.67 10.23 -4.51
CA ALA A 100 -8.38 11.37 -5.37
C ALA A 100 -8.14 10.89 -6.80
N LEU A 101 -8.97 11.36 -7.70
CA LEU A 101 -8.89 11.10 -9.14
C LEU A 101 -8.90 12.47 -9.83
N ASP A 102 -8.25 12.59 -10.98
CA ASP A 102 -8.23 13.82 -11.78
C ASP A 102 -9.63 14.39 -12.06
N THR A 103 -10.61 13.51 -12.27
CA THR A 103 -12.04 13.85 -12.46
C THR A 103 -12.68 14.57 -11.28
N LEU A 104 -12.08 14.53 -10.10
CA LEU A 104 -12.58 15.16 -8.88
C LEU A 104 -11.94 16.54 -8.62
N ASP A 105 -11.14 17.07 -9.54
CA ASP A 105 -10.52 18.39 -9.36
C ASP A 105 -11.57 19.50 -9.36
N GLY A 106 -11.62 20.25 -8.26
CA GLY A 106 -12.64 21.26 -7.99
C GLY A 106 -13.97 20.70 -7.48
N ALA A 107 -14.07 19.39 -7.22
CA ALA A 107 -15.31 18.78 -6.72
C ALA A 107 -15.53 19.04 -5.23
N THR A 108 -16.80 19.16 -4.85
CA THR A 108 -17.23 19.17 -3.45
C THR A 108 -17.81 17.81 -3.08
N VAL A 109 -17.15 17.11 -2.17
CA VAL A 109 -17.58 15.82 -1.65
C VAL A 109 -18.30 16.04 -0.32
N ARG A 110 -19.57 15.64 -0.31
CA ARG A 110 -20.47 15.72 0.84
C ARG A 110 -20.43 14.41 1.60
N ILE A 111 -19.99 14.45 2.85
CA ILE A 111 -19.79 13.30 3.71
C ILE A 111 -20.85 13.36 4.82
N LYS A 112 -21.56 12.26 5.05
CA LYS A 112 -22.62 12.19 6.06
C LYS A 112 -22.12 11.54 7.35
#